data_AF-A0A940P741-F1
#
_entry.id   AF-A0A940P741-F1
#
_cell.length_a   1.000
_cell.length_b   1.000
_cell.length_c   1.000
_cell.angle_alpha   90.00
_cell.angle_beta   90.00
_cell.angle_gamma   90.00
#
_symmetry.space_group_name_H-M   'P 1'
#
loop_
_entity.id
_entity.type
_entity.pdbx_description
1 polymer ?
#
loop_
_entity_poly.entity_id
_entity_poly.type
_entity_poly.pdbx_seq_one_letter_code
_entity_poly.pdbx_strand_id
1 'polypeptide(L)'
;MKDDLLTMNTQPSFNERDELVLKLMDLANTKYIFRKNSGLEEKLRQHLPRILEGSTLSQSGDSCYQGILRNVFREEFLFAEEGLTCLSQMTEISVDQKKISFLCELTICANYMLSFTANDHIELIRLIEELINQISRQISISQQSLIEAYPRFTNHVKFLALQILADDFSTAILGEDFYDYIKKTYPISATVSENIQAFVAETCKVNLSQDDVSYLALHIERVSTLL
;
A
#
# COMPACT_ATOMS: atom_id res chain seq x y z
N MET A 1 25.20 -46.31 -11.01
CA MET A 1 24.58 -45.74 -9.80
C MET A 1 24.93 -44.27 -9.78
N LYS A 2 24.00 -43.41 -10.17
CA LYS A 2 24.08 -41.97 -9.93
C LYS A 2 23.33 -41.75 -8.62
N ASP A 3 24.01 -41.21 -7.63
CA ASP A 3 23.40 -40.79 -6.38
C ASP A 3 22.47 -39.61 -6.68
N ASP A 4 21.17 -39.88 -6.62
CA ASP A 4 20.13 -38.88 -6.46
C ASP A 4 20.22 -38.33 -5.03
N LEU A 5 21.06 -37.31 -4.84
CA LEU A 5 20.94 -36.41 -3.70
C LEU A 5 19.68 -35.58 -3.94
N LEU A 6 18.55 -36.07 -3.42
CA LEU A 6 17.37 -35.26 -3.16
C LEU A 6 17.82 -34.02 -2.38
N THR A 7 17.65 -32.86 -2.98
CA THR A 7 17.58 -31.60 -2.25
C THR A 7 16.41 -31.71 -1.28
N MET A 8 16.71 -32.07 -0.03
CA MET A 8 15.75 -32.02 1.06
C MET A 8 15.46 -30.55 1.37
N ASN A 9 14.54 -29.96 0.60
CA ASN A 9 13.87 -28.72 0.96
C ASN A 9 12.99 -29.00 2.18
N THR A 10 13.62 -29.09 3.34
CA THR A 10 12.95 -29.40 4.60
C THR A 10 12.39 -28.09 5.13
N GLN A 11 11.07 -27.96 5.03
CA GLN A 11 10.32 -26.90 5.67
C GLN A 11 10.77 -26.78 7.14
N PRO A 12 11.00 -25.56 7.67
CA PRO A 12 11.46 -25.38 9.04
C PRO A 12 10.50 -26.05 10.03
N SER A 13 11.07 -26.63 11.09
CA SER A 13 10.36 -27.19 12.23
C SER A 13 9.53 -26.13 12.96
N PHE A 14 8.59 -26.53 13.81
CA PHE A 14 7.75 -25.58 14.54
C PHE A 14 8.57 -24.57 15.38
N ASN A 15 9.63 -25.03 16.04
CA ASN A 15 10.50 -24.17 16.86
C ASN A 15 11.30 -23.19 15.99
N GLU A 16 11.81 -23.64 14.85
CA GLU A 16 12.50 -22.76 13.89
C GLU A 16 11.54 -21.71 13.31
N ARG A 17 10.28 -22.07 13.04
CA ARG A 17 9.26 -21.11 12.57
C ARG A 17 9.00 -20.01 13.61
N ASP A 18 8.91 -20.37 14.88
CA ASP A 18 8.71 -19.40 15.97
C ASP A 18 9.88 -18.39 16.05
N GLU A 19 11.12 -18.88 15.95
CA GLU A 19 12.31 -18.03 15.95
C GLU A 19 12.34 -17.03 14.78
N LEU A 20 11.96 -17.48 13.57
CA LEU A 20 11.87 -16.61 12.40
C LEU A 20 10.81 -15.51 12.57
N VAL A 21 9.64 -15.85 13.15
CA VAL A 21 8.60 -14.86 13.47
C VAL A 21 9.11 -13.85 14.49
N LEU A 22 9.74 -14.32 15.58
CA LEU A 22 10.27 -13.43 16.62
C LEU A 22 11.34 -12.49 16.05
N LYS A 23 12.15 -12.95 15.09
CA LYS A 23 13.13 -12.11 14.41
C LYS A 23 12.49 -11.00 13.59
N LEU A 24 11.43 -11.31 12.84
CA LEU A 24 10.66 -10.32 12.10
C LEU A 24 9.96 -9.33 13.04
N MET A 25 9.42 -9.80 14.16
CA MET A 25 8.77 -8.94 15.16
C MET A 25 9.77 -8.02 15.86
N ASP A 26 10.96 -8.50 16.19
CA ASP A 26 12.06 -7.68 16.72
C ASP A 26 12.44 -6.57 15.74
N LEU A 27 12.62 -6.91 14.46
CA LEU A 27 12.88 -5.93 13.42
C LEU A 27 11.76 -4.88 13.30
N ALA A 28 10.50 -5.34 13.23
CA ALA A 28 9.33 -4.48 13.13
C ALA A 28 9.26 -3.49 14.30
N ASN A 29 9.51 -3.96 15.53
CA ASN A 29 9.38 -3.14 16.74
C ASN A 29 10.57 -2.22 17.00
N THR A 30 11.76 -2.54 16.45
CA THR A 30 12.98 -1.77 16.71
C THR A 30 13.31 -0.74 15.63
N LYS A 31 12.96 -1.01 14.37
CA LYS A 31 13.30 -0.13 13.24
C LYS A 31 12.13 0.56 12.55
N TYR A 32 10.91 0.03 12.70
CA TYR A 32 9.75 0.52 11.95
C TYR A 32 8.67 1.06 12.89
N ILE A 33 7.93 2.06 12.43
CA ILE A 33 6.80 2.64 13.17
C ILE A 33 5.52 2.33 12.39
N PHE A 34 4.84 1.27 12.79
CA PHE A 34 3.54 0.89 12.22
C PHE A 34 2.39 1.46 13.06
N ARG A 35 1.34 1.96 12.39
CA ARG A 35 0.18 2.63 13.00
C ARG A 35 -0.61 1.72 13.93
N LYS A 36 -0.97 0.53 13.46
CA LYS A 36 -1.82 -0.43 14.18
C LYS A 36 -1.26 -1.85 14.03
N ASN A 37 -0.03 -2.06 14.50
CA ASN A 37 0.67 -3.34 14.39
C ASN A 37 0.05 -4.51 15.20
N SER A 38 -1.21 -4.42 15.63
CA SER A 38 -1.83 -5.33 16.61
C SER A 38 -2.12 -6.73 16.07
N GLY A 39 -1.84 -7.01 14.80
CA GLY A 39 -2.07 -8.32 14.17
C GLY A 39 -0.92 -8.85 13.32
N LEU A 40 0.25 -8.20 13.29
CA LEU A 40 1.36 -8.65 12.45
C LEU A 40 1.91 -9.99 12.92
N GLU A 41 2.14 -10.16 14.23
CA GLU A 41 2.66 -11.42 14.76
C GLU A 41 1.75 -12.61 14.39
N GLU A 42 0.44 -12.46 14.58
CA GLU A 42 -0.55 -13.48 14.23
C GLU A 42 -0.51 -13.81 12.72
N LYS A 43 -0.50 -12.79 11.86
CA LYS A 43 -0.41 -12.98 10.40
C LYS A 43 0.91 -13.65 10.00
N LEU A 44 2.03 -13.27 10.62
CA LEU A 44 3.33 -13.91 10.38
C LEU A 44 3.30 -15.39 10.77
N ARG A 45 2.77 -15.72 11.95
CA ARG A 45 2.61 -17.12 12.41
C ARG A 45 1.74 -17.93 11.45
N GLN A 46 0.63 -17.36 11.00
CA GLN A 46 -0.31 -18.00 10.11
C GLN A 46 0.27 -18.23 8.70
N HIS A 47 1.08 -17.29 8.21
CA HIS A 47 1.48 -17.24 6.80
C HIS A 47 2.97 -17.43 6.54
N LEU A 48 3.80 -17.71 7.56
CA LEU A 48 5.24 -17.92 7.39
C LEU A 48 5.58 -18.93 6.27
N PRO A 49 4.97 -20.13 6.18
CA PRO A 49 5.29 -21.04 5.08
C PRO A 49 5.08 -20.42 3.70
N ARG A 50 4.02 -19.61 3.53
CA ARG A 50 3.72 -18.93 2.27
C ARG A 50 4.66 -17.75 1.98
N ILE A 51 5.13 -17.06 3.03
CA ILE A 51 6.20 -16.06 2.94
C ILE A 51 7.47 -16.74 2.39
N LEU A 52 7.86 -17.87 2.96
CA LEU A 52 9.07 -18.60 2.58
C LEU A 52 8.97 -19.23 1.18
N GLU A 53 7.78 -19.64 0.74
CA GLU A 53 7.54 -20.16 -0.62
C GLU A 53 7.46 -19.04 -1.68
N GLY A 54 7.07 -17.82 -1.30
CA GLY A 54 6.79 -16.74 -2.25
C GLY A 54 5.51 -16.98 -3.04
N SER A 55 4.44 -17.43 -2.36
CA SER A 55 3.13 -17.64 -2.99
C SER A 55 2.69 -16.38 -3.75
N THR A 56 2.45 -16.49 -5.05
CA THR A 56 2.00 -15.36 -5.87
C THR A 56 0.55 -15.02 -5.57
N LEU A 57 0.30 -13.75 -5.25
CA LEU A 57 -0.99 -13.13 -5.52
C LEU A 57 -0.93 -12.56 -6.94
N SER A 58 -1.98 -12.78 -7.73
CA SER A 58 -2.00 -12.69 -9.21
C SER A 58 -1.53 -11.36 -9.80
N GLN A 59 -1.37 -10.32 -8.97
CA GLN A 59 -1.01 -8.95 -9.37
C GLN A 59 0.44 -8.55 -9.07
N SER A 60 1.22 -9.38 -8.37
CA SER A 60 2.61 -9.06 -8.01
C SER A 60 3.57 -8.99 -9.21
N GLY A 61 3.11 -9.26 -10.44
CA GLY A 61 3.92 -9.15 -11.66
C GLY A 61 3.82 -7.79 -12.38
N ASP A 62 2.87 -6.95 -12.00
CA ASP A 62 2.63 -5.65 -12.65
C ASP A 62 3.63 -4.60 -12.14
N SER A 63 4.30 -3.87 -13.05
CA SER A 63 5.26 -2.82 -12.70
C SER A 63 4.63 -1.69 -11.88
N CYS A 64 3.38 -1.33 -12.16
CA CYS A 64 2.69 -0.26 -11.44
C CYS A 64 2.36 -0.70 -10.00
N TYR A 65 1.82 -1.91 -9.85
CA TYR A 65 1.57 -2.52 -8.55
C TYR A 65 2.83 -2.57 -7.69
N GLN A 66 3.96 -2.97 -8.27
CA GLN A 66 5.26 -2.96 -7.59
C GLN A 66 5.73 -1.54 -7.24
N GLY A 67 5.46 -0.56 -8.11
CA GLY A 67 5.67 0.85 -7.83
C GLY A 67 4.87 1.34 -6.62
N ILE A 68 3.61 0.92 -6.50
CA ILE A 68 2.75 1.28 -5.36
C ILE A 68 3.27 0.66 -4.06
N LEU A 69 3.58 -0.63 -4.07
CA LEU A 69 4.17 -1.29 -2.89
C LEU A 69 5.45 -0.56 -2.45
N ARG A 70 6.37 -0.29 -3.38
CA ARG A 70 7.68 0.32 -3.07
C ARG A 70 7.58 1.76 -2.59
N ASN A 71 6.72 2.57 -3.20
CA ASN A 71 6.74 4.02 -3.00
C ASN A 71 5.59 4.52 -2.09
N VAL A 72 4.41 3.93 -2.18
CA VAL A 72 3.22 4.35 -1.41
C VAL A 72 3.14 3.62 -0.06
N PHE A 73 3.54 2.34 -0.03
CA PHE A 73 3.68 1.51 1.17
C PHE A 73 5.16 1.30 1.53
N ARG A 74 5.95 2.39 1.44
CA ARG A 74 7.40 2.35 1.55
C ARG A 74 7.92 1.70 2.82
N GLU A 75 7.31 2.01 3.97
CA GLU A 75 7.75 1.44 5.26
C GLU A 75 7.47 -0.07 5.32
N GLU A 76 6.29 -0.49 4.87
CA GLU A 76 5.92 -1.91 4.78
C GLU A 76 6.82 -2.67 3.79
N PHE A 77 7.20 -2.04 2.68
CA PHE A 77 8.09 -2.62 1.68
C PHE A 77 9.53 -2.75 2.20
N LEU A 78 10.07 -1.71 2.84
CA LEU A 78 11.41 -1.74 3.43
C LEU A 78 11.52 -2.80 4.53
N PHE A 79 10.50 -2.91 5.38
CA PHE A 79 10.40 -3.98 6.36
C PHE A 79 10.41 -5.35 5.70
N ALA A 80 9.66 -5.54 4.62
CA ALA A 80 9.62 -6.82 3.91
C ALA A 80 10.98 -7.20 3.30
N GLU A 81 11.66 -6.25 2.65
CA GLU A 81 12.97 -6.44 2.04
C GLU A 81 14.05 -6.75 3.10
N GLU A 82 14.11 -5.96 4.17
CA GLU A 82 15.07 -6.18 5.26
C GLU A 82 14.76 -7.45 6.04
N GLY A 83 13.48 -7.72 6.33
CA GLY A 83 13.04 -8.91 7.05
C GLY A 83 13.44 -10.18 6.31
N LEU A 84 13.16 -10.28 5.00
CA LEU A 84 13.56 -11.43 4.20
C LEU A 84 15.08 -11.55 4.07
N THR A 85 15.80 -10.42 4.01
CA THR A 85 17.26 -10.43 4.06
C THR A 85 17.76 -11.05 5.35
N CYS A 86 17.18 -10.69 6.51
CA CYS A 86 17.51 -11.32 7.79
C CYS A 86 17.17 -12.82 7.80
N LEU A 87 16.00 -13.21 7.28
CA LEU A 87 15.62 -14.63 7.24
C LEU A 87 16.55 -15.45 6.35
N SER A 88 17.03 -14.89 5.22
CA SER A 88 17.98 -15.56 4.32
C SER A 88 19.37 -15.78 4.92
N GLN A 89 19.70 -15.11 6.02
CA GLN A 89 20.95 -15.34 6.76
C GLN A 89 20.82 -16.50 7.77
N MET A 90 19.59 -16.81 8.18
CA MET A 90 19.28 -17.87 9.16
C MET A 90 18.79 -19.15 8.49
N THR A 91 18.44 -19.08 7.21
CA THR A 91 17.82 -20.14 6.42
C THR A 91 18.41 -20.17 5.02
N GLU A 92 18.13 -21.22 4.24
CA GLU A 92 18.58 -21.32 2.85
C GLU A 92 17.61 -20.67 1.84
N ILE A 93 16.68 -19.81 2.30
CA ILE A 93 15.71 -19.20 1.40
C ILE A 93 16.36 -18.13 0.51
N SER A 94 16.02 -18.13 -0.78
CA SER A 94 16.33 -17.01 -1.66
C SER A 94 15.39 -15.83 -1.40
N VAL A 95 15.93 -14.62 -1.41
CA VAL A 95 15.13 -13.40 -1.44
C VAL A 95 14.76 -13.10 -2.89
N ASP A 96 13.46 -12.99 -3.18
CA ASP A 96 12.96 -12.61 -4.49
C ASP A 96 11.78 -11.63 -4.37
N GLN A 97 11.42 -11.02 -5.49
CA GLN A 97 10.37 -9.99 -5.53
C GLN A 97 9.00 -10.53 -5.06
N LYS A 98 8.71 -11.82 -5.26
CA LYS A 98 7.42 -12.41 -4.87
C LYS A 98 7.34 -12.52 -3.36
N LYS A 99 8.41 -12.97 -2.69
CA LYS A 99 8.48 -13.01 -1.23
C LYS A 99 8.38 -11.63 -0.62
N ILE A 100 9.09 -10.64 -1.18
CA ILE A 100 9.05 -9.25 -0.72
C ILE A 100 7.62 -8.69 -0.82
N SER A 101 6.99 -8.88 -1.99
CA SER A 101 5.61 -8.42 -2.20
C SER A 101 4.65 -9.07 -1.20
N PHE A 102 4.77 -10.39 -0.99
CA PHE A 102 3.89 -11.13 -0.09
C PHE A 102 4.02 -10.66 1.37
N LEU A 103 5.25 -10.49 1.88
CA LEU A 103 5.46 -9.98 3.23
C LEU A 103 5.02 -8.51 3.36
N CYS A 104 5.25 -7.68 2.32
CA CYS A 104 4.76 -6.31 2.29
C CYS A 104 3.23 -6.26 2.39
N GLU A 105 2.52 -7.05 1.59
CA GLU A 105 1.05 -7.12 1.60
C GLU A 105 0.47 -7.60 2.93
N LEU A 106 1.10 -8.61 3.56
CA LEU A 106 0.73 -9.03 4.92
C LEU A 106 0.91 -7.91 5.93
N THR A 107 2.00 -7.15 5.79
CA THR A 107 2.31 -6.01 6.65
C THR A 107 1.31 -4.87 6.43
N ILE A 108 0.92 -4.58 5.18
CA ILE A 108 -0.17 -3.65 4.84
C ILE A 108 -1.46 -4.09 5.54
N CYS A 109 -1.82 -5.38 5.44
CA CYS A 109 -3.01 -5.89 6.11
C CYS A 109 -2.96 -5.71 7.62
N ALA A 110 -1.82 -5.98 8.26
CA ALA A 110 -1.65 -5.76 9.69
C ALA A 110 -1.81 -4.26 10.03
N ASN A 111 -1.07 -3.40 9.32
CA ASN A 111 -0.94 -1.99 9.64
C ASN A 111 -2.25 -1.19 9.47
N TYR A 112 -3.09 -1.60 8.52
CA TYR A 112 -4.36 -0.93 8.21
C TYR A 112 -5.60 -1.76 8.59
N MET A 113 -5.44 -2.84 9.36
CA MET A 113 -6.53 -3.73 9.80
C MET A 113 -7.39 -4.31 8.66
N LEU A 114 -6.73 -4.68 7.57
CA LEU A 114 -7.40 -5.23 6.38
C LEU A 114 -7.45 -6.77 6.43
N SER A 115 -8.51 -7.34 5.85
CA SER A 115 -8.68 -8.78 5.72
C SER A 115 -7.81 -9.32 4.59
N PHE A 116 -6.75 -10.04 4.95
CA PHE A 116 -5.91 -10.74 3.97
C PHE A 116 -6.68 -11.84 3.23
N THR A 117 -7.64 -12.49 3.89
CA THR A 117 -8.47 -13.55 3.29
C THR A 117 -9.51 -13.00 2.31
N ALA A 118 -10.04 -11.80 2.55
CA ALA A 118 -10.97 -11.15 1.62
C ALA A 118 -10.25 -10.38 0.50
N ASN A 119 -8.92 -10.24 0.59
CA ASN A 119 -8.08 -9.47 -0.33
C ASN A 119 -8.35 -7.96 -0.31
N ASP A 120 -8.77 -7.42 0.84
CA ASP A 120 -9.03 -5.98 1.03
C ASP A 120 -7.81 -5.12 0.67
N HIS A 121 -6.58 -5.63 0.88
CA HIS A 121 -5.35 -4.92 0.50
C HIS A 121 -5.17 -4.81 -1.01
N ILE A 122 -5.65 -5.80 -1.78
CA ILE A 122 -5.62 -5.75 -3.24
C ILE A 122 -6.61 -4.70 -3.73
N GLU A 123 -7.80 -4.64 -3.13
CA GLU A 123 -8.79 -3.60 -3.45
C GLU A 123 -8.26 -2.20 -3.13
N LEU A 124 -7.60 -2.03 -1.98
CA LEU A 124 -6.92 -0.79 -1.62
C LEU A 124 -5.85 -0.39 -2.65
N ILE A 125 -4.95 -1.30 -3.01
CA ILE A 125 -3.87 -1.00 -3.96
C ILE A 125 -4.45 -0.63 -5.34
N ARG A 126 -5.46 -1.35 -5.82
CA ARG A 126 -6.15 -1.04 -7.08
C ARG A 126 -6.84 0.31 -7.06
N LEU A 127 -7.50 0.66 -5.94
CA LEU A 127 -8.14 1.96 -5.81
C LEU A 127 -7.11 3.09 -5.82
N ILE A 128 -5.99 2.92 -5.11
CA ILE A 128 -4.86 3.87 -5.15
C ILE A 128 -4.35 4.02 -6.58
N GLU A 129 -4.14 2.89 -7.27
CA GLU A 129 -3.67 2.88 -8.65
C GLU A 129 -4.59 3.68 -9.58
N GLU A 130 -5.89 3.41 -9.51
CA GLU A 130 -6.88 4.04 -10.38
C GLU A 130 -7.02 5.54 -10.07
N LEU A 131 -7.02 5.93 -8.79
CA LEU A 131 -7.03 7.34 -8.39
C LEU A 131 -5.80 8.08 -8.93
N ILE A 132 -4.60 7.52 -8.76
CA ILE A 132 -3.36 8.12 -9.28
C ILE A 132 -3.43 8.23 -10.81
N ASN A 133 -3.91 7.18 -11.50
CA ASN A 133 -4.04 7.14 -12.96
C ASN A 133 -5.01 8.21 -13.50
N GLN A 134 -6.18 8.35 -12.86
CA GLN A 134 -7.18 9.38 -13.22
C GLN A 134 -6.62 10.80 -13.04
N ILE A 135 -5.90 11.04 -11.94
CA ILE A 135 -5.29 12.34 -11.66
C ILE A 135 -4.14 12.62 -12.62
N SER A 136 -3.25 11.65 -12.84
CA SER A 136 -2.04 11.81 -13.66
C SER A 136 -2.39 12.20 -15.10
N ARG A 137 -3.43 11.59 -15.67
CA ARG A 137 -3.95 11.94 -17.00
C ARG A 137 -4.43 13.39 -17.07
N GLN A 138 -5.13 13.88 -16.04
CA GLN A 138 -5.72 15.21 -16.05
C GLN A 138 -4.68 16.32 -15.84
N ILE A 139 -3.58 16.05 -15.12
CA ILE A 139 -2.47 16.99 -14.94
C ILE A 139 -1.29 16.74 -15.89
N SER A 140 -1.44 15.86 -16.87
CA SER A 140 -0.44 15.55 -17.91
C SER A 140 0.92 15.09 -17.39
N ILE A 141 0.94 14.33 -16.29
CA ILE A 141 2.14 13.65 -15.77
C ILE A 141 1.98 12.13 -15.96
N SER A 142 3.08 11.40 -16.17
CA SER A 142 3.02 9.94 -16.16
C SER A 142 2.66 9.41 -14.77
N GLN A 143 1.89 8.32 -14.72
CA GLN A 143 1.52 7.65 -13.47
C GLN A 143 2.77 7.23 -12.67
N GLN A 144 3.77 6.69 -13.34
CA GLN A 144 5.03 6.28 -12.71
C GLN A 144 5.75 7.47 -12.05
N SER A 145 5.86 8.60 -12.77
CA SER A 145 6.47 9.81 -12.22
C SER A 145 5.69 10.33 -11.00
N LEU A 146 4.36 10.24 -11.02
CA LEU A 146 3.54 10.64 -9.88
C LEU A 146 3.80 9.75 -8.66
N ILE A 147 3.94 8.44 -8.87
CA ILE A 147 4.25 7.43 -7.85
C ILE A 147 5.64 7.67 -7.23
N GLU A 148 6.65 7.90 -8.05
CA GLU A 148 8.06 7.95 -7.61
C GLU A 148 8.49 9.32 -7.08
N ALA A 149 8.04 10.41 -7.72
CA ALA A 149 8.55 11.74 -7.43
C ALA A 149 7.73 12.50 -6.38
N TYR A 150 6.49 12.09 -6.09
CA TYR A 150 5.58 12.83 -5.22
C TYR A 150 5.03 12.00 -4.05
N PRO A 151 5.89 11.50 -3.14
CA PRO A 151 5.51 10.58 -2.06
C PRO A 151 4.50 11.19 -1.07
N ARG A 152 4.52 12.51 -0.87
CA ARG A 152 3.51 13.17 -0.02
C ARG A 152 2.13 13.10 -0.66
N PHE A 153 2.04 13.41 -1.95
CA PHE A 153 0.79 13.38 -2.71
C PHE A 153 0.20 11.97 -2.73
N THR A 154 1.00 10.97 -3.08
CA THR A 154 0.53 9.58 -3.16
C THR A 154 0.14 9.02 -1.79
N ASN A 155 0.77 9.48 -0.71
CA ASN A 155 0.35 9.16 0.64
C ASN A 155 -1.02 9.79 1.00
N HIS A 156 -1.34 10.99 0.51
CA HIS A 156 -2.70 11.54 0.64
C HIS A 156 -3.72 10.72 -0.15
N VAL A 157 -3.38 10.28 -1.36
CA VAL A 157 -4.24 9.38 -2.15
C VAL A 157 -4.45 8.04 -1.43
N LYS A 158 -3.41 7.46 -0.81
CA LYS A 158 -3.53 6.26 0.03
C LYS A 158 -4.54 6.45 1.16
N PHE A 159 -4.47 7.56 1.89
CA PHE A 159 -5.39 7.81 3.00
C PHE A 159 -6.81 8.09 2.53
N LEU A 160 -6.98 8.78 1.40
CA LEU A 160 -8.28 8.93 0.75
C LEU A 160 -8.86 7.55 0.37
N ALA A 161 -8.06 6.67 -0.24
CA ALA A 161 -8.49 5.31 -0.61
C ALA A 161 -8.88 4.46 0.63
N LEU A 162 -8.09 4.54 1.71
CA LEU A 162 -8.43 3.90 2.99
C LEU A 162 -9.76 4.42 3.55
N GLN A 163 -10.01 5.72 3.46
CA GLN A 163 -11.25 6.34 3.92
C GLN A 163 -12.44 5.92 3.07
N ILE A 164 -12.28 5.87 1.74
CA ILE A 164 -13.29 5.37 0.79
C ILE A 164 -13.70 3.94 1.13
N LEU A 165 -12.73 3.04 1.35
CA LEU A 165 -13.03 1.64 1.66
C LEU A 165 -13.61 1.43 3.06
N ALA A 166 -13.32 2.32 4.00
CA ALA A 166 -13.90 2.29 5.34
C ALA A 166 -15.33 2.84 5.40
N ASP A 167 -15.82 3.47 4.33
CA ASP A 167 -17.07 4.26 4.31
C ASP A 167 -17.15 5.28 5.46
N ASP A 168 -15.98 5.81 5.87
CA ASP A 168 -15.82 6.68 7.04
C ASP A 168 -15.75 8.16 6.61
N PHE A 169 -16.88 8.67 6.13
CA PHE A 169 -17.04 10.08 5.76
C PHE A 169 -17.82 10.80 6.83
N SER A 170 -17.09 11.31 7.83
CA SER A 170 -17.65 12.29 8.76
C SER A 170 -18.00 13.58 8.02
N THR A 171 -19.11 14.19 8.41
CA THR A 171 -19.66 15.46 7.90
C THR A 171 -18.61 16.56 7.71
N ALA A 172 -18.75 17.36 6.64
CA ALA A 172 -17.91 18.52 6.34
C ALA A 172 -17.66 19.41 7.58
N ILE A 173 -16.39 19.70 7.84
CA ILE A 173 -15.86 20.42 9.00
C ILE A 173 -15.39 21.84 8.62
N LEU A 174 -14.94 22.06 7.38
CA LEU A 174 -14.37 23.34 6.91
C LEU A 174 -15.40 24.30 6.32
N GLY A 175 -16.53 23.79 5.83
CA GLY A 175 -17.67 24.58 5.34
C GLY A 175 -17.53 25.13 3.91
N GLU A 176 -18.64 25.66 3.38
CA GLU A 176 -18.76 26.12 1.96
C GLU A 176 -17.74 27.21 1.59
N ASP A 177 -17.43 28.13 2.52
CA ASP A 177 -16.49 29.25 2.29
C ASP A 177 -15.09 28.79 1.86
N PHE A 178 -14.62 27.67 2.39
CA PHE A 178 -13.29 27.14 2.05
C PHE A 178 -13.29 26.52 0.65
N TYR A 179 -14.32 25.76 0.32
CA TYR A 179 -14.45 25.14 -1.00
C TYR A 179 -14.55 26.20 -2.11
N ASP A 180 -15.34 27.25 -1.90
CA ASP A 180 -15.44 28.37 -2.84
C ASP A 180 -14.10 29.11 -3.01
N TYR A 181 -13.35 29.29 -1.92
CA TYR A 181 -12.00 29.83 -1.99
C TYR A 181 -11.07 28.96 -2.84
N ILE A 182 -11.09 27.64 -2.67
CA ILE A 182 -10.28 26.71 -3.46
C ILE A 182 -10.67 26.74 -4.94
N LYS A 183 -11.97 26.72 -5.27
CA LYS A 183 -12.44 26.82 -6.66
C LYS A 183 -11.99 28.10 -7.35
N LYS A 184 -12.02 29.22 -6.62
CA LYS A 184 -11.60 30.52 -7.16
C LYS A 184 -10.08 30.61 -7.32
N THR A 185 -9.33 30.03 -6.39
CA THR A 185 -7.86 30.18 -6.34
C THR A 185 -7.16 29.18 -7.24
N TYR A 186 -7.65 27.93 -7.30
CA TYR A 186 -7.05 26.80 -8.00
C TYR A 186 -8.06 26.09 -8.91
N PRO A 187 -8.62 26.77 -9.92
CA PRO A 187 -9.78 26.28 -10.68
C PRO A 187 -9.49 24.96 -11.43
N ILE A 188 -8.27 24.78 -11.93
CA ILE A 188 -7.87 23.55 -12.63
C ILE A 188 -7.83 22.39 -11.63
N SER A 189 -7.09 22.54 -10.53
CA SER A 189 -6.96 21.52 -9.49
C SER A 189 -8.29 21.17 -8.81
N ALA A 190 -9.17 22.16 -8.65
CA ALA A 190 -10.54 21.96 -8.19
C ALA A 190 -11.34 21.09 -9.17
N THR A 191 -11.28 21.41 -10.47
CA THR A 191 -11.95 20.62 -11.53
C THR A 191 -11.47 19.16 -11.53
N VAL A 192 -10.15 18.93 -11.42
CA VAL A 192 -9.61 17.56 -11.34
C VAL A 192 -10.16 16.82 -10.11
N SER A 193 -10.23 17.49 -8.97
CA SER A 193 -10.75 16.89 -7.73
C SER A 193 -12.24 16.55 -7.79
N GLU A 194 -13.03 17.39 -8.45
CA GLU A 194 -14.45 17.12 -8.71
C GLU A 194 -14.65 15.92 -9.64
N ASN A 195 -13.81 15.78 -10.66
CA ASN A 195 -13.82 14.61 -11.53
C ASN A 195 -13.50 13.33 -10.75
N ILE A 196 -12.58 13.40 -9.77
CA ILE A 196 -12.30 12.28 -8.86
C ILE A 196 -13.49 12.00 -7.94
N GLN A 197 -14.16 13.02 -7.39
CA GLN A 197 -15.38 12.84 -6.62
C GLN A 197 -16.46 12.12 -7.43
N ALA A 198 -16.69 12.52 -8.68
CA ALA A 198 -17.66 11.88 -9.57
C ALA A 198 -17.29 10.41 -9.81
N PHE A 199 -16.01 10.12 -10.09
CA PHE A 199 -15.50 8.77 -10.25
C PHE A 199 -15.73 7.89 -9.01
N VAL A 200 -15.45 8.42 -7.80
CA VAL A 200 -15.63 7.69 -6.54
C VAL A 200 -17.11 7.44 -6.25
N ALA A 201 -17.99 8.42 -6.52
CA ALA A 201 -19.44 8.25 -6.37
C ALA A 201 -19.99 7.18 -7.31
N GLU A 202 -19.51 7.13 -8.55
CA GLU A 202 -19.94 6.14 -9.53
C GLU A 202 -19.42 4.74 -9.19
N THR A 203 -18.13 4.62 -8.86
CA THR A 203 -17.43 3.33 -8.76
C THR A 203 -17.51 2.72 -7.37
N CYS A 204 -17.33 3.55 -6.33
CA CYS A 204 -17.27 3.11 -4.94
C CYS A 204 -18.58 3.35 -4.18
N LYS A 205 -19.56 4.04 -4.79
CA LYS A 205 -20.84 4.43 -4.16
C LYS A 205 -20.66 5.31 -2.91
N VAL A 206 -19.57 6.05 -2.89
CA VAL A 206 -19.16 6.94 -1.81
C VAL A 206 -19.21 8.39 -2.30
N ASN A 207 -19.82 9.28 -1.54
CA ASN A 207 -19.83 10.71 -1.86
C ASN A 207 -18.78 11.43 -1.03
N LEU A 208 -17.68 11.85 -1.67
CA LEU A 208 -16.67 12.69 -1.02
C LEU A 208 -17.29 14.04 -0.63
N SER A 209 -16.94 14.55 0.55
CA SER A 209 -17.40 15.86 1.00
C SER A 209 -16.70 17.00 0.24
N GLN A 210 -17.23 18.22 0.36
CA GLN A 210 -16.55 19.41 -0.18
C GLN A 210 -15.16 19.62 0.43
N ASP A 211 -14.96 19.23 1.69
CA ASP A 211 -13.66 19.29 2.35
C ASP A 211 -12.68 18.32 1.70
N ASP A 212 -13.10 17.07 1.46
CA ASP A 212 -12.26 16.06 0.81
C ASP A 212 -11.83 16.51 -0.59
N VAL A 213 -12.77 17.08 -1.35
CA VAL A 213 -12.51 17.65 -2.68
C VAL A 213 -11.55 18.83 -2.59
N SER A 214 -11.73 19.72 -1.61
CA SER A 214 -10.88 20.89 -1.39
C SER A 214 -9.45 20.49 -1.00
N TYR A 215 -9.31 19.49 -0.12
CA TYR A 215 -8.01 18.96 0.27
C TYR A 215 -7.31 18.28 -0.90
N LEU A 216 -8.01 17.45 -1.66
CA LEU A 216 -7.46 16.81 -2.86
C LEU A 216 -6.97 17.88 -3.86
N ALA A 217 -7.74 18.95 -4.07
CA ALA A 217 -7.37 20.04 -4.97
C ALA A 217 -6.07 20.73 -4.52
N LEU A 218 -5.90 20.99 -3.23
CA LEU A 218 -4.64 21.54 -2.69
C LEU A 218 -3.44 20.61 -2.93
N HIS A 219 -3.64 19.30 -2.83
CA HIS A 219 -2.58 18.32 -3.06
C HIS A 219 -2.24 18.19 -4.54
N ILE A 220 -3.23 18.27 -5.44
CA ILE A 220 -3.03 18.31 -6.88
C ILE A 220 -2.29 19.58 -7.29
N GLU A 221 -2.71 20.75 -6.80
CA GLU A 221 -2.07 22.04 -7.10
C GLU A 221 -0.58 22.04 -6.75
N ARG A 222 -0.23 21.46 -5.59
CA ARG A 222 1.17 21.33 -5.17
C ARG A 222 2.01 20.47 -6.09
N VAL A 223 1.42 19.46 -6.73
CA VAL A 223 2.12 18.67 -7.75
C VAL A 223 2.23 19.49 -9.03
N SER A 224 1.14 20.07 -9.49
CA SER A 224 1.08 20.82 -10.75
C SER A 224 2.02 22.03 -10.79
N THR A 225 2.26 22.69 -9.65
CA THR A 225 3.21 23.81 -9.53
C THR A 225 4.69 23.39 -9.58
N LEU A 226 4.98 22.09 -9.47
CA LEU A 226 6.33 21.52 -9.53
C LEU A 226 6.65 20.86 -10.89
N LEU A 227 5.67 20.82 -11.80
CA LEU A 227 5.83 20.37 -13.20
C LEU A 227 6.46 21.46 -14.06
#